data_AF-A0A0R3D1M4-F1
#
_entry.id   AF-A0A0R3D1M4-F1
#
_cell.length_a   1.000
_cell.length_b   1.000
_cell.length_c   1.000
_cell.angle_alpha   90.00
_cell.angle_beta   90.00
_cell.angle_gamma   90.00
#
_symmetry.space_group_name_H-M   'P 1'
#
loop_
_entity.id
_entity.type
_entity.pdbx_description
1 polymer ?
#
loop_
_entity_poly.entity_id
_entity_poly.type
_entity_poly.pdbx_seq_one_letter_code
_entity_poly.pdbx_strand_id
1 'polypeptide(L)'
;MAPHHLPFYLAPGSGTDTLMVVMGIFLVGTVLWVGTLYWRLHSLPERMAHKSQKLQFEFVAVLGLISLFTHMHIFWIAGLLLALIDIPDFGTPLRSIADSVEKIADAAPGEANEPAEAPPPAETPVPAKEKEHSHV
;
A
#
# COMPACT_ATOMS: atom_id res chain seq x y z
N MET A 1 -5.78 37.21 64.12
CA MET A 1 -4.65 37.32 63.17
C MET A 1 -4.65 36.04 62.36
N ALA A 2 -5.03 36.10 61.09
CA ALA A 2 -5.05 34.94 60.21
C ALA A 2 -3.61 34.61 59.75
N PRO A 3 -3.23 33.33 59.56
CA PRO A 3 -1.87 32.94 59.22
C PRO A 3 -1.40 33.60 57.91
N HIS A 4 -0.23 34.24 57.97
CA HIS A 4 0.34 35.10 56.91
C HIS A 4 0.99 34.33 55.73
N HIS A 5 0.79 33.01 55.63
CA HIS A 5 1.22 32.23 54.47
C HIS A 5 0.19 31.13 54.18
N LEU A 6 -0.66 31.38 53.19
CA LEU A 6 -1.42 30.28 52.58
C LEU A 6 -0.47 29.55 51.62
N PRO A 7 -0.44 28.21 51.64
CA PRO A 7 0.40 27.45 50.72
C PRO A 7 -0.02 27.72 49.27
N PHE A 8 0.95 27.64 48.35
CA PHE A 8 0.81 28.08 46.96
C PHE A 8 -0.31 27.39 46.16
N TYR A 9 -0.77 26.22 46.62
CA TYR A 9 -1.83 25.44 45.98
C TYR A 9 -3.24 25.81 46.45
N LEU A 10 -3.40 26.75 47.39
CA LEU A 10 -4.70 27.24 47.85
C LEU A 10 -4.98 28.64 47.29
N ALA A 11 -6.19 28.83 46.77
CA ALA A 11 -6.67 30.13 46.30
C ALA A 11 -6.79 31.13 47.46
N PRO A 12 -6.20 32.34 47.34
CA PRO A 12 -6.42 33.40 48.32
C PRO A 12 -7.81 34.03 48.15
N GLY A 13 -8.52 34.28 49.26
CA GLY A 13 -9.88 34.82 49.25
C GLY A 13 -10.04 36.24 48.69
N SER A 14 -8.94 36.95 48.43
CA SER A 14 -8.90 38.31 47.89
C SER A 14 -8.12 38.43 46.57
N GLY A 15 -7.72 37.31 45.95
CA GLY A 15 -6.83 37.30 44.80
C GLY A 15 -7.17 36.25 43.74
N THR A 16 -6.45 36.29 42.63
CA THR A 16 -6.62 35.35 41.51
C THR A 16 -6.05 33.98 41.87
N ASP A 17 -6.86 32.92 41.75
CA ASP A 17 -6.39 31.55 41.91
C ASP A 17 -5.45 31.17 40.74
N THR A 18 -4.16 31.11 41.04
CA THR A 18 -3.12 30.83 40.05
C THR A 18 -3.23 29.41 39.51
N LEU A 19 -3.60 28.43 40.33
CA LEU A 19 -3.78 27.05 39.88
C LEU A 19 -4.98 26.92 38.95
N MET A 20 -6.08 27.62 39.25
CA MET A 20 -7.24 27.67 38.34
C MET A 20 -6.85 28.25 36.98
N VAL A 21 -6.07 29.33 36.94
CA VAL A 21 -5.62 29.94 35.68
C VAL A 21 -4.70 29.00 34.91
N VAL A 22 -3.71 28.39 35.57
CA VAL A 22 -2.79 27.43 34.93
C VAL A 22 -3.56 26.22 34.38
N MET A 23 -4.49 25.68 35.16
CA MET A 23 -5.33 24.56 34.74
C MET A 23 -6.23 24.94 33.56
N GLY A 24 -6.78 26.16 33.56
CA GLY A 24 -7.57 26.67 32.44
C GLY A 24 -6.76 26.75 31.16
N ILE A 25 -5.54 27.30 31.22
CA ILE A 25 -4.63 27.36 30.06
C ILE A 25 -4.25 25.95 29.60
N PHE A 26 -3.93 25.06 30.55
CA PHE A 26 -3.60 23.66 30.25
C PHE A 26 -4.76 22.93 29.57
N LEU A 27 -5.99 23.10 30.06
CA LEU A 27 -7.19 22.52 29.47
C LEU A 27 -7.39 23.02 28.04
N VAL A 28 -7.32 24.33 27.82
CA VAL A 28 -7.45 24.93 26.49
C VAL A 28 -6.36 24.40 25.55
N GLY A 29 -5.09 24.36 25.99
CA GLY A 29 -3.98 23.82 25.22
C GLY A 29 -4.19 22.35 24.86
N THR A 30 -4.65 21.53 25.82
CA THR A 30 -4.93 20.10 25.62
C THR A 30 -6.07 19.90 24.63
N VAL A 31 -7.17 20.66 24.74
CA VAL A 31 -8.30 20.58 23.81
C VAL A 31 -7.89 20.96 22.40
N LEU A 32 -7.12 22.04 22.23
CA LEU A 32 -6.60 22.43 20.92
C LEU A 32 -5.64 21.39 20.34
N TRP A 33 -4.78 20.81 21.17
CA TRP A 33 -3.85 19.76 20.77
C TRP A 33 -4.58 18.49 20.32
N VAL A 34 -5.51 17.98 21.13
CA VAL A 34 -6.34 16.80 20.79
C VAL A 34 -7.22 17.09 19.57
N GLY A 35 -7.82 18.27 19.48
CA GLY A 35 -8.65 18.67 18.34
C GLY A 35 -7.84 18.70 17.03
N THR A 36 -6.63 19.24 17.06
CA THR A 36 -5.72 19.24 15.90
C THR A 36 -5.30 17.82 15.53
N LEU A 37 -5.02 16.97 16.53
CA LEU A 37 -4.71 15.56 16.32
C LEU A 37 -5.88 14.82 15.67
N TYR A 38 -7.11 15.06 16.12
CA TYR A 38 -8.32 14.49 15.55
C TYR A 38 -8.48 14.84 14.07
N TRP A 39 -8.36 16.13 13.69
CA TRP A 39 -8.39 16.53 12.28
C TRP A 39 -7.26 15.91 11.46
N ARG A 40 -6.07 15.74 12.04
CA ARG A 40 -4.93 15.09 11.37
C ARG A 40 -5.12 13.58 11.17
N LEU A 41 -5.82 12.91 12.09
CA LEU A 41 -6.19 11.50 12.00
C LEU A 41 -7.37 11.29 11.05
N HIS A 42 -8.28 12.25 10.94
CA HIS A 42 -9.40 12.17 9.99
C HIS A 42 -8.95 12.42 8.54
N SER A 43 -7.90 13.22 8.34
CA SER A 43 -7.27 13.45 7.02
C SER A 43 -6.17 12.43 6.66
N LEU A 44 -5.82 11.51 7.58
CA LEU A 44 -4.89 10.40 7.30
C LEU A 44 -5.42 9.45 6.21
N PRO A 45 -6.67 8.98 6.29
CA PRO A 45 -7.29 8.17 5.23
C PRO A 45 -7.24 8.87 3.88
N GLU A 46 -7.51 10.18 3.84
CA GLU A 46 -7.56 10.98 2.62
C GLU A 46 -6.19 11.06 1.92
N ARG A 47 -5.10 11.33 2.66
CA ARG A 47 -3.76 11.47 2.06
C ARG A 47 -3.11 10.15 1.63
N MET A 48 -3.59 9.01 2.14
CA MET A 48 -3.15 7.68 1.70
C MET A 48 -3.75 7.27 0.36
N ALA A 49 -4.81 7.94 -0.11
CA ALA A 49 -5.41 7.71 -1.43
C ALA A 49 -4.42 7.88 -2.61
N HIS A 50 -3.28 8.57 -2.39
CA HIS A 50 -2.32 8.87 -3.44
C HIS A 50 -1.08 7.95 -3.50
N LYS A 51 -0.84 7.03 -2.54
CA LYS A 51 0.46 6.31 -2.47
C LYS A 51 0.49 4.78 -2.43
N SER A 52 -0.56 4.02 -2.13
CA SER A 52 -0.47 2.55 -2.25
C SER A 52 -1.80 1.82 -2.08
N GLN A 53 -1.94 0.70 -2.79
CA GLN A 53 -2.92 -0.37 -2.58
C GLN A 53 -4.40 0.03 -2.60
N LYS A 54 -5.03 -0.04 -3.79
CA LYS A 54 -6.48 0.19 -4.02
C LYS A 54 -7.37 -0.55 -3.01
N LEU A 55 -6.98 -1.78 -2.64
CA LEU A 55 -7.72 -2.62 -1.69
C LEU A 55 -7.60 -2.17 -0.22
N GLN A 56 -6.42 -1.75 0.23
CA GLN A 56 -6.23 -1.30 1.63
C GLN A 56 -7.06 -0.05 1.91
N PHE A 57 -7.14 0.86 0.95
CA PHE A 57 -7.98 2.05 1.04
C PHE A 57 -9.47 1.71 1.11
N GLU A 58 -9.95 0.78 0.27
CA GLU A 58 -11.35 0.34 0.30
C GLU A 58 -11.74 -0.25 1.67
N PHE A 59 -10.91 -1.11 2.25
CA PHE A 59 -11.18 -1.68 3.58
C PHE A 59 -11.20 -0.60 4.66
N VAL A 60 -10.23 0.31 4.68
CA VAL A 60 -10.17 1.41 5.67
C VAL A 60 -11.39 2.34 5.53
N ALA A 61 -11.82 2.65 4.30
CA ALA A 61 -12.98 3.48 4.02
C ALA A 61 -14.30 2.81 4.48
N VAL A 62 -14.47 1.52 4.20
CA VAL A 62 -15.66 0.75 4.63
C VAL A 62 -15.71 0.66 6.16
N LEU A 63 -14.59 0.36 6.83
CA LEU A 63 -14.54 0.34 8.31
C LEU A 63 -14.88 1.71 8.91
N GLY A 64 -14.41 2.80 8.31
CA GLY A 64 -14.77 4.16 8.72
C GLY A 64 -16.26 4.46 8.56
N LEU A 65 -16.86 4.07 7.43
CA LEU A 65 -18.29 4.24 7.15
C LEU A 65 -19.14 3.46 8.15
N ILE A 66 -18.78 2.19 8.44
CA ILE A 66 -19.44 1.36 9.45
C ILE A 66 -19.30 2.00 10.83
N SER A 67 -18.11 2.50 11.19
CA SER A 67 -17.91 3.19 12.47
C SER A 67 -18.83 4.39 12.64
N LEU A 68 -19.06 5.16 11.58
CA LEU A 68 -19.90 6.36 11.61
C LEU A 68 -21.40 6.01 11.71
N PHE A 69 -21.84 5.02 10.94
CA PHE A 69 -23.22 4.55 10.96
C PHE A 69 -23.59 3.92 12.31
N THR A 70 -22.69 3.10 12.86
CA THR A 70 -22.94 2.34 14.09
C THR A 70 -22.54 3.10 15.36
N HIS A 71 -21.84 4.24 15.22
CA HIS A 71 -21.22 4.98 16.34
C HIS A 71 -20.25 4.16 17.20
N MET A 72 -19.77 3.02 16.70
CA MET A 72 -18.82 2.16 17.39
C MET A 72 -17.39 2.53 17.03
N HIS A 73 -16.70 3.24 17.94
CA HIS A 73 -15.32 3.71 17.74
C HIS A 73 -14.30 2.59 17.48
N ILE A 74 -14.60 1.34 17.84
CA ILE A 74 -13.70 0.20 17.62
C ILE A 74 -13.39 0.00 16.13
N PHE A 75 -14.36 0.22 15.24
CA PHE A 75 -14.17 0.07 13.80
C PHE A 75 -13.29 1.17 13.22
N TRP A 76 -13.41 2.39 13.73
CA TRP A 76 -12.52 3.49 13.37
C TRP A 76 -11.09 3.26 13.87
N ILE A 77 -10.92 2.80 15.11
CA ILE A 77 -9.60 2.45 15.66
C ILE A 77 -8.96 1.32 14.85
N ALA A 78 -9.73 0.27 14.52
CA ALA A 78 -9.27 -0.84 13.70
C ALA A 78 -8.86 -0.37 12.30
N GLY A 79 -9.64 0.51 11.66
CA GLY A 79 -9.29 1.11 10.37
C GLY A 79 -8.00 1.93 10.43
N LEU A 80 -7.77 2.68 11.51
CA LEU A 80 -6.52 3.42 11.73
C LEU A 80 -5.32 2.49 11.94
N LEU A 81 -5.47 1.45 12.75
CA LEU A 81 -4.43 0.44 12.96
C LEU A 81 -4.08 -0.26 11.63
N LEU A 82 -5.08 -0.65 10.85
CA LEU A 82 -4.91 -1.28 9.55
C LEU A 82 -4.23 -0.34 8.54
N ALA A 83 -4.49 0.96 8.63
CA ALA A 83 -3.84 1.98 7.80
C ALA A 83 -2.37 2.23 8.20
N LEU A 84 -2.00 1.95 9.46
CA LEU A 84 -0.63 2.15 9.97
C LEU A 84 0.31 0.98 9.61
N ILE A 85 -0.24 -0.19 9.32
CA ILE A 85 0.50 -1.37 8.87
C ILE A 85 0.44 -1.44 7.34
N ASP A 86 1.60 -1.46 6.69
CA ASP A 86 1.67 -1.68 5.24
C ASP A 86 1.38 -3.15 4.92
N ILE A 87 0.22 -3.41 4.29
CA ILE A 87 -0.11 -4.75 3.80
C ILE A 87 0.51 -4.90 2.40
N PRO A 88 1.28 -5.97 2.12
CA PRO A 88 1.92 -6.15 0.82
C PRO A 88 0.88 -6.34 -0.30
N ASP A 89 1.26 -5.94 -1.52
CA ASP A 89 0.44 -6.10 -2.71
C ASP A 89 0.29 -7.58 -3.10
N PHE A 90 -0.86 -8.16 -2.80
CA PHE A 90 -1.18 -9.53 -3.22
C PHE A 90 -1.82 -9.59 -4.61
N GLY A 91 -2.29 -8.48 -5.16
CA GLY A 91 -2.95 -8.43 -6.46
C GLY A 91 -1.97 -8.51 -7.62
N THR A 92 -0.84 -7.80 -7.53
CA THR A 92 0.20 -7.78 -8.57
C THR A 92 0.78 -9.19 -8.84
N PRO A 93 1.17 -9.99 -7.82
CA PRO A 93 1.61 -11.37 -8.03
C PRO A 93 0.51 -12.27 -8.62
N LEU A 94 -0.73 -12.20 -8.14
CA LEU A 94 -1.85 -13.00 -8.65
C LEU A 94 -2.14 -12.71 -10.12
N ARG A 95 -2.06 -11.43 -10.52
CA ARG A 95 -2.26 -11.04 -11.92
C ARG A 95 -1.14 -11.55 -12.81
N SER A 96 0.11 -11.51 -12.34
CA SER A 96 1.24 -12.10 -13.08
C SER A 96 1.10 -13.61 -13.30
N ILE A 97 0.50 -14.33 -12.34
CA ILE A 97 0.21 -15.77 -12.47
C ILE A 97 -0.88 -15.99 -13.53
N ALA A 98 -1.96 -15.20 -13.50
CA ALA A 98 -3.02 -15.27 -14.51
C ALA A 98 -2.48 -15.01 -15.92
N ASP A 99 -1.68 -13.95 -16.11
CA ASP A 99 -1.06 -13.61 -17.39
C ASP A 99 -0.09 -14.71 -17.87
N SER A 100 0.64 -15.33 -16.94
CA SER A 100 1.55 -16.45 -17.26
C SER A 100 0.77 -17.70 -17.67
N VAL A 101 -0.35 -17.98 -17.02
CA VAL A 101 -1.24 -19.12 -17.37
C VAL A 101 -1.92 -18.88 -18.70
N GLU A 102 -2.39 -17.66 -18.99
CA GLU A 102 -2.95 -17.27 -20.29
C GLU A 102 -1.93 -17.50 -21.42
N LYS A 103 -0.68 -17.06 -21.24
CA LYS A 103 0.40 -17.36 -22.18
C LYS A 103 0.68 -18.84 -22.38
N ILE A 104 0.60 -19.65 -21.32
CA ILE A 104 0.79 -21.11 -21.43
C ILE A 104 -0.39 -21.77 -22.14
N ALA A 105 -1.61 -21.27 -21.91
CA ALA A 105 -2.82 -21.74 -22.58
C ALA A 105 -2.82 -21.38 -24.08
N ASP A 106 -2.37 -20.18 -24.43
CA ASP A 106 -2.18 -19.76 -25.83
C ASP A 106 -0.98 -20.44 -26.51
N ALA A 107 0.06 -20.80 -25.74
CA ALA A 107 1.20 -21.57 -26.25
C ALA A 107 0.94 -23.09 -26.32
N ALA A 108 -0.22 -23.57 -25.87
CA ALA A 108 -0.62 -24.96 -26.07
C ALA A 108 -0.88 -25.18 -27.58
N PRO A 109 -0.16 -26.09 -28.24
CA PRO A 109 -0.06 -26.13 -29.70
C PRO A 109 -1.40 -26.49 -30.37
N GLY A 110 -2.11 -25.46 -30.81
CA GLY A 110 -3.19 -25.52 -31.80
C GLY A 110 -2.74 -25.11 -33.21
N GLU A 111 -1.53 -24.58 -33.37
CA GLU A 111 -0.99 -24.17 -34.67
C GLU A 111 0.36 -24.85 -34.95
N ALA A 112 0.33 -26.17 -35.01
CA ALA A 112 1.27 -26.93 -35.83
C ALA A 112 0.61 -27.17 -37.21
N ASN A 113 0.37 -26.09 -37.96
CA ASN A 113 -0.03 -26.14 -39.36
C ASN A 113 0.73 -25.09 -40.17
N GLU A 114 2.06 -25.19 -40.15
CA GLU A 114 2.84 -24.85 -41.34
C GLU A 114 3.74 -26.04 -41.66
N PRO A 115 3.65 -26.64 -42.87
CA PRO A 115 4.57 -27.69 -43.28
C PRO A 115 5.96 -27.09 -43.33
N ALA A 116 6.86 -27.59 -42.48
CA ALA A 116 8.28 -27.38 -42.67
C ALA A 116 8.66 -27.98 -44.03
N GLU A 117 8.85 -27.09 -45.02
CA GLU A 117 9.39 -27.41 -46.32
C GLU A 117 10.76 -28.08 -46.12
N ALA A 118 10.82 -29.36 -46.45
CA ALA A 118 12.03 -30.16 -46.34
C ALA A 118 13.13 -29.55 -47.24
N PRO A 119 14.38 -29.45 -46.76
CA PRO A 119 15.46 -29.00 -47.63
C PRO A 119 15.67 -30.05 -48.75
N PRO A 120 15.94 -29.62 -50.00
CA PRO A 120 16.08 -30.54 -51.12
C PRO A 120 17.29 -31.47 -50.94
N PRO A 121 17.25 -32.69 -51.49
CA PRO A 121 18.27 -33.71 -51.27
C PRO A 121 19.65 -33.26 -51.76
N ALA A 122 20.66 -33.41 -50.92
CA ALA A 122 22.05 -33.23 -51.30
C ALA A 122 22.45 -34.25 -52.37
N GLU A 123 22.68 -33.78 -53.59
CA GLU A 123 23.30 -34.55 -54.66
C GLU A 123 24.75 -34.86 -54.27
N THR A 124 25.05 -36.15 -54.12
CA THR A 124 26.42 -36.68 -54.06
C THR A 124 27.09 -36.56 -55.42
N PRO A 125 28.25 -35.90 -55.56
CA PRO A 125 29.08 -36.04 -56.74
C PRO A 125 29.89 -37.34 -56.64
N VAL A 126 29.58 -38.26 -57.55
CA VAL A 126 30.34 -39.48 -57.86
C VAL A 126 31.76 -39.11 -58.31
N PRO A 127 32.84 -39.79 -57.86
CA PRO A 127 34.17 -39.59 -58.42
C PRO A 127 34.32 -40.43 -59.69
N ALA A 128 34.57 -39.80 -60.83
CA ALA A 128 34.86 -40.51 -62.08
C ALA A 128 36.02 -39.87 -62.86
N LYS A 129 37.21 -40.42 -62.58
CA LYS A 129 38.35 -40.62 -63.50
C LYS A 129 38.69 -39.50 -64.49
N GLU A 130 39.73 -38.74 -64.15
CA GLU A 130 40.58 -38.07 -65.14
C GLU A 130 41.75 -39.00 -65.48
N LYS A 131 41.72 -39.56 -66.69
CA LYS A 131 42.88 -40.22 -67.31
C LYS A 131 43.62 -39.17 -68.15
N GLU A 132 44.81 -38.85 -67.68
CA GLU A 132 46.03 -38.49 -68.41
C GLU A 132 45.95 -38.50 -69.96
N HIS A 133 46.22 -37.34 -70.58
CA HIS A 133 46.91 -37.27 -71.87
C HIS A 133 47.57 -35.89 -72.13
N SER A 134 48.92 -35.91 -72.20
CA SER A 134 49.81 -35.07 -73.02
C SER A 134 50.02 -33.58 -72.69
N HIS A 135 51.22 -33.19 -72.23
CA HIS A 135 52.29 -32.65 -73.10
C HIS A 135 53.56 -32.28 -72.30
N VAL A 136 54.73 -32.66 -72.86
CA VAL A 136 56.14 -32.32 -72.52
C VAL A 136 56.83 -33.16 -71.45
#